data_AF-I7J371-F1
#
_entry.id   AF-I7J371-F1
#
_cell.length_a   1.000
_cell.length_b   1.000
_cell.length_c   1.000
_cell.angle_alpha   90.00
_cell.angle_beta   90.00
_cell.angle_gamma   90.00
#
_symmetry.space_group_name_H-M   'P 1'
#
loop_
_entity.id
_entity.type
_entity.pdbx_description
1 polymer ?
#
loop_
_entity_poly.entity_id
_entity_poly.type
_entity_poly.pdbx_seq_one_letter_code
_entity_poly.pdbx_strand_id
1 'polypeptide(L)'
;MTKSELEKLEAGEWYQVDDPEVANRKLQAATLCQEFNSIPENEPAKQEAKAREIFGSASKNLIVHSRLNVDYGKNIHVGDNFLANYNLTVLDIAPVNIGNDVWIGPNTDIYTVNHPLIA
;
A
#
# COMPACT_ATOMS: atom_id res chain seq x y z
N MET A 1 -21.74 -13.04 -17.79
CA MET A 1 -22.11 -11.82 -17.03
C MET A 1 -21.05 -10.77 -17.30
N THR A 2 -21.43 -9.50 -17.30
CA THR A 2 -20.46 -8.39 -17.34
C THR A 2 -19.75 -8.30 -15.99
N LYS A 3 -18.42 -8.13 -16.02
CA LYS A 3 -17.61 -7.97 -14.81
C LYS A 3 -17.97 -6.68 -14.06
N SER A 4 -17.93 -6.70 -12.73
CA SER A 4 -17.93 -5.47 -11.92
C SER A 4 -16.64 -4.68 -12.12
N GLU A 5 -16.62 -3.42 -11.70
CA GLU A 5 -15.40 -2.60 -11.79
C GLU A 5 -14.28 -3.14 -10.89
N LEU A 6 -14.65 -3.72 -9.74
CA LEU A 6 -13.70 -4.40 -8.86
C LEU A 6 -13.07 -5.64 -9.53
N GLU A 7 -13.88 -6.46 -10.20
CA GLU A 7 -13.38 -7.63 -10.94
C GLU A 7 -12.48 -7.22 -12.12
N LYS A 8 -12.76 -6.07 -12.76
CA LYS A 8 -11.88 -5.50 -13.79
C LYS A 8 -10.55 -5.04 -13.21
N LEU A 9 -10.59 -4.29 -12.10
CA LEU A 9 -9.40 -3.85 -11.37
C LEU A 9 -8.52 -5.04 -11.01
N GLU A 10 -9.09 -6.09 -10.40
CA GLU A 10 -8.35 -7.30 -10.00
C GLU A 10 -7.79 -8.08 -11.19
N ALA A 11 -8.45 -8.00 -12.35
CA ALA A 11 -7.97 -8.58 -13.60
C ALA A 11 -6.92 -7.71 -14.32
N GLY A 12 -6.58 -6.52 -13.81
CA GLY A 12 -5.69 -5.56 -14.48
C GLY A 12 -6.30 -4.92 -15.74
N GLU A 13 -7.62 -4.94 -15.87
CA GLU A 13 -8.36 -4.30 -16.95
C GLU A 13 -8.64 -2.83 -16.63
N TRP A 14 -9.06 -2.05 -17.62
CA TRP A 14 -9.55 -0.69 -17.38
C TRP A 14 -10.82 -0.73 -16.51
N TYR A 15 -10.82 0.09 -15.46
CA TYR A 15 -11.92 0.19 -14.49
C TYR A 15 -12.24 1.66 -14.18
N GLN A 16 -13.43 1.91 -13.63
CA GLN A 16 -13.85 3.21 -13.12
C GLN A 16 -13.38 3.40 -11.69
N VAL A 17 -12.54 4.41 -11.46
CA VAL A 17 -11.95 4.68 -10.13
C VAL A 17 -12.97 5.25 -9.13
N ASP A 18 -14.04 5.86 -9.62
CA ASP A 18 -15.15 6.42 -8.84
C ASP A 18 -16.28 5.43 -8.59
N ASP A 19 -16.17 4.19 -9.10
CA ASP A 19 -17.07 3.10 -8.71
C ASP A 19 -17.04 2.91 -7.19
N PRO A 20 -18.20 2.76 -6.52
CA PRO A 20 -18.27 2.69 -5.06
C PRO A 20 -17.42 1.59 -4.43
N GLU A 21 -17.28 0.42 -5.06
CA GLU A 21 -16.50 -0.68 -4.49
C GLU A 21 -15.00 -0.39 -4.57
N VAL A 22 -14.56 0.15 -5.72
CA VAL A 22 -13.17 0.57 -5.95
C VAL A 22 -12.79 1.74 -5.04
N ALA A 23 -13.65 2.76 -4.95
CA ALA A 23 -13.43 3.92 -4.10
C ALA A 23 -13.38 3.53 -2.61
N ASN A 24 -14.25 2.62 -2.17
CA ASN A 24 -14.26 2.14 -0.79
C ASN A 24 -12.96 1.39 -0.44
N ARG A 25 -12.39 0.60 -1.36
CA ARG A 25 -11.08 -0.04 -1.17
C ARG A 25 -9.99 0.99 -0.84
N LYS A 26 -9.92 2.07 -1.62
CA LYS A 26 -8.95 3.15 -1.42
C LYS A 26 -9.20 3.92 -0.13
N LEU A 27 -10.46 4.15 0.21
CA LEU A 27 -10.84 4.80 1.46
C LEU A 27 -10.38 4.00 2.69
N GLN A 28 -10.59 2.68 2.69
CA GLN A 28 -10.15 1.80 3.78
C GLN A 28 -8.63 1.86 3.97
N ALA A 29 -7.86 1.77 2.88
CA ALA A 29 -6.40 1.88 2.94
C ALA A 29 -5.93 3.24 3.47
N ALA A 30 -6.59 4.33 3.04
CA ALA A 30 -6.30 5.68 3.54
C ALA A 30 -6.61 5.81 5.04
N THR A 31 -7.71 5.24 5.54
CA THR A 31 -8.04 5.21 6.98
C THR A 31 -6.97 4.47 7.77
N LEU A 32 -6.53 3.29 7.32
CA LEU A 32 -5.45 2.55 8.00
C LEU A 32 -4.12 3.32 8.00
N CYS A 33 -3.79 4.02 6.91
CA CYS A 33 -2.62 4.89 6.85
C CYS A 33 -2.74 6.07 7.83
N GLN A 34 -3.92 6.67 7.98
CA GLN A 34 -4.14 7.74 8.97
C GLN A 34 -3.93 7.24 10.40
N GLU A 35 -4.43 6.04 10.71
CA GLU A 35 -4.21 5.40 12.00
C GLU A 35 -2.72 5.14 12.23
N PHE A 36 -2.02 4.53 11.25
CA PHE A 36 -0.57 4.31 11.31
C PHE A 36 0.21 5.60 11.53
N ASN A 37 -0.08 6.63 10.74
CA ASN A 37 0.63 7.92 10.77
C ASN A 37 0.36 8.73 12.05
N SER A 38 -0.65 8.35 12.83
CA SER A 38 -0.94 8.93 14.14
C SER A 38 -0.21 8.23 15.30
N ILE A 39 0.45 7.09 15.04
CA ILE A 39 1.24 6.36 16.05
C ILE A 39 2.55 7.12 16.30
N PRO A 40 2.90 7.45 17.56
CA PRO A 40 4.16 8.09 17.88
C PRO A 40 5.39 7.23 17.51
N GLU A 41 6.47 7.86 17.02
CA GLU A 41 7.72 7.18 16.64
C GLU A 41 8.43 6.45 17.79
N ASN A 42 8.14 6.83 19.04
CA ASN A 42 8.64 6.11 20.22
C ASN A 42 7.82 4.86 20.57
N GLU A 43 6.86 4.46 19.72
CA GLU A 43 6.06 3.25 19.85
C GLU A 43 6.26 2.27 18.67
N PRO A 44 7.50 1.81 18.38
CA PRO A 44 7.84 1.06 17.18
C PRO A 44 7.08 -0.27 17.04
N ALA A 45 6.73 -0.93 18.15
CA ALA A 45 5.94 -2.16 18.11
C ALA A 45 4.51 -1.92 17.59
N LYS A 46 3.91 -0.75 17.88
CA LYS A 46 2.58 -0.38 17.35
C LYS A 46 2.66 -0.01 15.88
N GLN A 47 3.71 0.70 15.47
CA GLN A 47 3.97 1.00 14.06
C GLN A 47 4.12 -0.31 13.27
N GLU A 48 4.96 -1.24 13.73
CA GLU A 48 5.13 -2.55 13.07
C GLU A 48 3.81 -3.31 12.98
N ALA A 49 3.05 -3.41 14.08
CA ALA A 49 1.77 -4.13 14.09
C ALA A 49 0.77 -3.53 13.09
N LYS A 50 0.65 -2.20 13.04
CA LYS A 50 -0.25 -1.52 12.10
C LYS A 50 0.25 -1.61 10.66
N ALA A 51 1.56 -1.56 10.42
CA ALA A 51 2.13 -1.78 9.08
C ALA A 51 1.84 -3.20 8.56
N ARG A 52 1.91 -4.22 9.43
CA ARG A 52 1.51 -5.60 9.08
C ARG A 52 0.01 -5.73 8.80
N GLU A 53 -0.82 -4.91 9.47
CA GLU A 53 -2.25 -4.82 9.18
C GLU A 53 -2.51 -4.13 7.84
N ILE A 54 -1.67 -3.21 7.38
CA ILE A 54 -1.81 -2.54 6.08
C ILE A 54 -1.33 -3.46 4.95
N PHE A 55 -0.11 -4.00 5.07
CA PHE A 55 0.53 -4.77 4.01
C PHE A 55 -0.18 -6.12 3.77
N GLY A 56 -0.04 -6.64 2.55
CA GLY A 56 -0.53 -7.96 2.18
C GLY A 56 0.27 -9.06 2.89
N SER A 57 1.58 -8.91 2.96
CA SER A 57 2.45 -9.73 3.79
C SER A 57 3.75 -9.04 4.13
N ALA A 58 4.29 -9.33 5.32
CA ALA A 58 5.64 -9.01 5.71
C ALA A 58 6.23 -10.19 6.48
N SER A 59 7.48 -10.55 6.19
CA SER A 59 8.15 -11.64 6.90
C SER A 59 8.76 -11.13 8.22
N LYS A 60 10.03 -11.41 8.52
CA LYS A 60 10.68 -11.01 9.78
C LYS A 60 11.21 -9.59 9.70
N ASN A 61 11.30 -8.94 10.87
CA ASN A 61 11.97 -7.64 11.03
C ASN A 61 11.43 -6.58 10.05
N LEU A 62 10.19 -6.14 10.30
CA LEU A 62 9.54 -5.09 9.51
C LEU A 62 9.73 -3.74 10.22
N ILE A 63 10.34 -2.78 9.54
CA ILE A 63 10.42 -1.40 10.02
C ILE A 63 9.82 -0.48 8.97
N VAL A 64 8.81 0.30 9.37
CA VAL A 64 8.21 1.34 8.54
C VAL A 64 8.10 2.58 9.40
N HIS A 65 8.68 3.68 8.92
CA HIS A 65 8.58 4.98 9.58
C HIS A 65 7.34 5.75 9.11
N SER A 66 6.95 6.76 9.89
CA SER A 66 5.69 7.49 9.67
C SER A 66 5.62 8.17 8.30
N ARG A 67 4.39 8.52 7.94
CA ARG A 67 3.94 9.10 6.66
C ARG A 67 3.96 8.08 5.53
N LEU A 68 3.44 6.88 5.82
CA LEU A 68 3.11 5.86 4.83
C LEU A 68 1.82 6.25 4.11
N ASN A 69 1.80 6.12 2.79
CA ASN A 69 0.60 6.30 1.96
C ASN A 69 0.49 5.13 0.96
N VAL A 70 -0.69 4.50 0.88
CA VAL A 70 -0.94 3.39 -0.05
C VAL A 70 -2.32 3.49 -0.70
N ASP A 71 -2.49 2.84 -1.86
CA ASP A 71 -3.80 2.78 -2.54
C ASP A 71 -4.67 1.64 -2.03
N TYR A 72 -4.06 0.49 -1.72
CA TYR A 72 -4.73 -0.68 -1.15
C TYR A 72 -3.97 -1.26 0.06
N GLY A 73 -2.64 -1.22 0.03
CA GLY A 73 -1.74 -1.83 1.02
C GLY A 73 -1.62 -3.35 0.86
N LYS A 74 -2.72 -4.04 0.56
CA LYS A 74 -2.78 -5.49 0.48
C LYS A 74 -2.08 -6.11 -0.73
N ASN A 75 -1.69 -5.30 -1.71
CA ASN A 75 -0.85 -5.75 -2.81
C ASN A 75 0.65 -5.63 -2.51
N ILE A 76 1.03 -5.11 -1.33
CA ILE A 76 2.42 -4.94 -0.92
C ILE A 76 2.88 -6.17 -0.15
N HIS A 77 3.91 -6.83 -0.67
CA HIS A 77 4.53 -8.01 -0.09
C HIS A 77 6.02 -7.77 0.10
N VAL A 78 6.49 -7.81 1.35
CA VAL A 78 7.89 -7.57 1.70
C VAL A 78 8.55 -8.77 2.37
N GLY A 79 9.81 -9.01 2.03
CA GLY A 79 10.64 -10.09 2.58
C GLY A 79 11.13 -9.88 4.00
N ASP A 80 12.17 -10.62 4.38
CA ASP A 80 12.88 -10.46 5.66
C ASP A 80 13.69 -9.16 5.68
N ASN A 81 13.80 -8.53 6.86
CA ASN A 81 14.68 -7.37 7.11
C ASN A 81 14.37 -6.15 6.22
N PHE A 82 13.07 -5.85 6.04
CA PHE A 82 12.62 -4.69 5.29
C PHE A 82 12.59 -3.43 6.14
N LEU A 83 13.14 -2.34 5.60
CA LEU A 83 13.04 -1.00 6.18
C LEU A 83 12.50 -0.01 5.15
N ALA A 84 11.44 0.71 5.51
CA ALA A 84 10.97 1.88 4.79
C ALA A 84 11.20 3.14 5.65
N ASN A 85 11.97 4.07 5.11
CA ASN A 85 12.21 5.36 5.73
C ASN A 85 11.00 6.30 5.52
N TYR A 86 11.04 7.50 6.13
CA TYR A 86 9.92 8.45 6.16
C TYR A 86 9.35 8.77 4.77
N ASN A 87 8.05 9.01 4.69
CA ASN A 87 7.35 9.44 3.47
C ASN A 87 7.42 8.41 2.32
N LEU A 88 7.22 7.12 2.61
CA LEU A 88 7.03 6.12 1.55
C LEU A 88 5.62 6.23 0.97
N THR A 89 5.53 6.36 -0.36
CA THR A 89 4.26 6.23 -1.10
C THR A 89 4.30 4.98 -1.97
N VAL A 90 3.30 4.11 -1.84
CA VAL A 90 3.14 2.94 -2.72
C VAL A 90 1.71 2.89 -3.27
N LEU A 91 1.52 3.32 -4.52
CA LEU A 91 0.24 3.19 -5.20
C LEU A 91 0.12 1.79 -5.80
N ASP A 92 -0.29 0.84 -4.96
CA ASP A 92 -0.32 -0.60 -5.18
C ASP A 92 -1.66 -1.09 -5.77
N ILE A 93 -2.14 -0.46 -6.84
CA ILE A 93 -3.27 -1.00 -7.64
C ILE A 93 -2.94 -2.41 -8.17
N ALA A 94 -1.68 -2.64 -8.58
CA ALA A 94 -1.16 -3.96 -8.92
C ALA A 94 -0.13 -4.45 -7.86
N PRO A 95 0.19 -5.75 -7.83
CA PRO A 95 1.12 -6.33 -6.86
C PRO A 95 2.51 -5.68 -6.84
N VAL A 96 3.01 -5.40 -5.63
CA VAL A 96 4.36 -4.89 -5.35
C VAL A 96 5.09 -5.90 -4.48
N ASN A 97 6.11 -6.56 -5.04
CA ASN A 97 6.89 -7.57 -4.34
C ASN A 97 8.32 -7.06 -4.10
N ILE A 98 8.71 -6.96 -2.83
CA ILE A 98 10.02 -6.51 -2.38
C ILE A 98 10.72 -7.67 -1.68
N GLY A 99 11.97 -7.94 -2.07
CA GLY A 99 12.76 -9.05 -1.56
C GLY A 99 13.25 -8.87 -0.12
N ASN A 100 14.22 -9.72 0.26
CA ASN A 100 14.87 -9.67 1.56
C ASN A 100 15.98 -8.60 1.60
N ASP A 101 16.27 -8.10 2.80
CA ASP A 101 17.39 -7.19 3.08
C ASP A 101 17.30 -5.87 2.26
N VAL A 102 16.09 -5.37 2.07
CA VAL A 102 15.82 -4.14 1.30
C VAL A 102 15.53 -2.98 2.24
N TRP A 103 16.30 -1.92 2.09
CA TRP A 103 16.04 -0.63 2.73
C TRP A 103 15.68 0.41 1.68
N ILE A 104 14.53 1.06 1.88
CA ILE A 104 14.02 2.13 1.04
C ILE A 104 14.28 3.48 1.71
N GLY A 105 14.92 4.39 0.97
CA GLY A 105 15.22 5.75 1.43
C GLY A 105 13.97 6.63 1.55
N PRO A 106 14.09 7.80 2.21
CA PRO A 106 12.95 8.67 2.46
C PRO A 106 12.45 9.33 1.17
N ASN A 107 11.15 9.65 1.12
CA ASN A 107 10.48 10.23 -0.06
C ASN A 107 10.62 9.37 -1.32
N THR A 108 10.59 8.05 -1.16
CA THR A 108 10.55 7.12 -2.29
C THR A 108 9.10 6.86 -2.64
N ASP A 109 8.83 6.90 -3.94
CA ASP A 109 7.51 6.65 -4.50
C ASP A 109 7.55 5.44 -5.45
N ILE A 110 6.61 4.51 -5.29
CA ILE A 110 6.46 3.32 -6.13
C ILE A 110 5.03 3.31 -6.68
N TYR A 111 4.89 3.39 -8.01
CA TYR A 111 3.59 3.53 -8.66
C TYR A 111 3.32 2.38 -9.64
N THR A 112 2.22 1.68 -9.42
CA THR A 112 1.72 0.63 -10.33
C THR A 112 0.49 1.07 -11.12
N VAL A 113 -0.11 2.19 -10.74
CA VAL A 113 -1.27 2.79 -11.41
C VAL A 113 -0.85 3.64 -12.60
N ASN A 114 -1.71 3.70 -13.63
CA ASN A 114 -1.59 4.67 -14.71
C ASN A 114 -2.95 5.29 -15.03
N HIS A 115 -2.95 6.25 -15.96
CA HIS A 115 -4.16 6.82 -16.53
C HIS A 115 -4.12 6.71 -18.06
N PRO A 116 -5.29 6.58 -18.72
CA PRO A 116 -5.37 6.72 -20.17
C PRO A 116 -4.80 8.07 -20.62
N LEU A 117 -4.04 8.09 -21.71
CA LEU A 117 -3.52 9.34 -22.30
C LEU A 117 -4.63 10.18 -22.94
N ILE A 118 -5.75 9.55 -23.28
CA ILE A 118 -6.92 10.17 -23.92
C ILE A 118 -8.14 9.65 -23.17
N ALA A 119 -8.93 10.57 -22.62
CA ALA A 119 -10.15 10.31 -21.87
C ALA A 119 -11.39 10.61 -22.72
#